data_AF-A0A1H0ME01-F1
#
_entry.id   AF-A0A1H0ME01-F1
#
_cell.length_a   1.000
_cell.length_b   1.000
_cell.length_c   1.000
_cell.angle_alpha   90.00
_cell.angle_beta   90.00
_cell.angle_gamma   90.00
#
_symmetry.space_group_name_H-M   'P 1'
#
loop_
_entity.id
_entity.type
_entity.pdbx_description
1 polymer ?
#
loop_
_entity_poly.entity_id
_entity_poly.type
_entity_poly.pdbx_seq_one_letter_code
_entity_poly.pdbx_strand_id
1 'polypeptide(L)' 'MILELKWDKDANTAIRQIKEKASPKAIETYTGKILLVGINYDKQSRKHSCLIETFAIST' A
#
# COMPACT_ATOMS: atom_id res chain seq x y z
N MET A 1 1.43 -9.29 -2.98
CA MET A 1 0.54 -8.23 -2.47
C MET A 1 1.17 -7.65 -1.22
N ILE A 2 1.14 -6.33 -1.05
CA ILE A 2 1.68 -5.61 0.11
C ILE A 2 0.56 -4.73 0.68
N LEU A 3 0.34 -4.79 2.00
CA LEU A 3 -0.73 -4.09 2.70
C LEU A 3 -0.16 -3.17 3.78
N GLU A 4 -0.70 -1.96 3.90
CA GLU A 4 -0.44 -1.04 5.01
C GLU A 4 -1.77 -0.48 5.53
N LEU A 5 -1.91 -0.51 6.86
CA LEU A 5 -3.09 0.00 7.56
C LEU A 5 -2.78 1.33 8.22
N LYS A 6 -3.76 2.24 8.18
CA LYS A 6 -3.73 3.54 8.84
C LYS A 6 -4.95 3.75 9.71
N TRP A 7 -4.71 4.44 10.82
CA TRP A 7 -5.73 4.92 11.72
C TRP A 7 -5.68 6.44 11.72
N ASP A 8 -6.81 7.07 11.38
CA ASP A 8 -7.00 8.53 11.39
C ASP A 8 -5.97 9.27 10.50
N LYS A 9 -5.64 8.68 9.34
CA LYS A 9 -4.79 9.28 8.31
C LYS A 9 -5.43 9.11 6.92
N ASP A 10 -4.63 9.05 5.86
CA ASP A 10 -5.08 8.91 4.48
C ASP A 10 -4.56 7.60 3.87
N ALA A 11 -5.36 6.90 3.05
CA ALA A 11 -4.97 5.69 2.35
C ALA A 11 -3.79 5.92 1.36
N ASN A 12 -3.67 7.13 0.77
CA ASN A 12 -2.51 7.55 -0.01
C ASN A 12 -1.22 7.55 0.83
N THR A 13 -1.30 7.91 2.11
CA THR A 13 -0.14 7.85 3.01
C THR A 13 0.29 6.40 3.23
N ALA A 14 -0.65 5.46 3.28
CA ALA A 14 -0.35 4.04 3.35
C ALA A 14 0.39 3.56 2.09
N ILE A 15 -0.10 3.91 0.90
CA ILE A 15 0.57 3.60 -0.37
C ILE A 15 1.96 4.23 -0.45
N ARG A 16 2.12 5.50 -0.06
CA ARG A 16 3.43 6.17 -0.07
C ARG A 16 4.42 5.45 0.86
N GLN A 17 3.98 5.06 2.06
CA GLN A 17 4.81 4.31 2.99
C GLN A 17 5.20 2.92 2.44
N ILE A 18 4.27 2.23 1.75
CA ILE A 18 4.60 0.97 1.07
C ILE A 18 5.73 1.20 0.07
N LYS A 19 5.63 2.23 -0.78
CA LYS A 19 6.66 2.55 -1.78
C LYS A 19 8.00 2.98 -1.16
N GLU A 20 7.99 3.75 -0.07
CA GLU A 20 9.20 4.16 0.66
C GLU A 20 9.92 2.96 1.31
N LYS A 21 9.17 1.95 1.79
CA LYS A 21 9.73 0.75 2.44
C LYS A 21 10.05 -0.38 1.46
N ALA A 22 9.36 -0.43 0.32
CA ALA A 22 9.60 -1.39 -0.74
C ALA A 22 10.88 -1.04 -1.51
N SER A 23 12.03 -1.23 -0.85
CA SER A 23 13.31 -1.35 -1.53
C SER A 23 13.20 -2.45 -2.59
N PRO A 24 13.78 -2.29 -3.80
CA PRO A 24 13.79 -3.34 -4.83
C PRO A 24 14.19 -4.71 -4.26
N LYS A 25 15.16 -4.74 -3.35
CA LYS A 25 15.63 -5.94 -2.66
C LYS A 25 14.59 -6.61 -1.77
N ALA A 26 13.71 -5.83 -1.14
CA ALA A 26 12.63 -6.35 -0.29
C ALA A 26 11.48 -6.94 -1.12
N ILE A 27 11.42 -6.61 -2.41
CA ILE A 27 10.39 -7.07 -3.33
C ILE A 27 10.92 -7.94 -4.48
N GLU A 28 12.23 -8.22 -4.52
CA GLU A 28 12.92 -9.06 -5.52
C GLU A 28 12.39 -10.49 -5.59
N THR A 29 11.84 -11.02 -4.49
CA THR A 29 11.27 -12.37 -4.44
C THR A 29 9.86 -12.45 -5.03
N TYR A 30 9.21 -11.32 -5.29
CA TYR A 30 7.91 -11.30 -5.93
C TYR A 30 8.09 -11.31 -7.44
N THR A 31 7.34 -12.19 -8.11
CA THR A 31 7.28 -12.25 -9.57
C THR A 31 5.94 -11.72 -10.06
N GLY A 32 5.92 -11.08 -11.23
CA GLY A 32 4.70 -10.53 -11.83
C GLY A 32 4.22 -9.22 -11.22
N LYS A 33 2.90 -8.98 -11.30
CA LYS A 33 2.28 -7.74 -10.78
C LYS A 33 2.04 -7.84 -9.28
N ILE A 34 2.53 -6.88 -8.52
CA ILE A 34 2.28 -6.74 -7.10
C ILE A 34 1.10 -5.78 -6.89
N LEU A 35 0.12 -6.19 -6.08
CA LEU A 35 -0.88 -5.27 -5.54
C LEU A 35 -0.33 -4.54 -4.32
N LEU A 36 -0.40 -3.21 -4.33
CA LEU A 36 -0.15 -2.36 -3.18
C LEU A 36 -1.50 -1.89 -2.64
N VAL A 37 -1.79 -2.19 -1.38
CA VAL A 37 -3.09 -1.93 -0.77
C VAL A 37 -2.89 -1.02 0.43
N GLY A 38 -3.44 0.19 0.35
CA GLY A 38 -3.51 1.13 1.45
C GLY A 38 -4.92 1.17 2.03
N ILE A 39 -5.08 0.91 3.32
CA ILE A 39 -6.37 1.02 3.99
C ILE A 39 -6.25 2.06 5.09
N ASN A 40 -7.26 2.91 5.22
CA ASN A 40 -7.40 3.83 6.34
C ASN A 40 -8.77 3.71 6.99
N TYR A 41 -8.80 3.81 8.31
CA TYR A 41 -10.01 4.07 9.09
C TYR A 41 -10.01 5.51 9.59
N ASP A 42 -11.03 6.29 9.22
CA ASP A 42 -11.24 7.65 9.71
C ASP A 42 -12.14 7.64 10.95
N LYS A 43 -11.66 8.16 12.09
CA LYS A 43 -12.37 8.01 13.37
C LYS A 43 -13.58 8.95 13.50
N GLN A 44 -13.59 10.06 12.76
CA GLN A 44 -14.68 11.04 12.82
C GLN A 44 -15.90 10.54 12.03
N SER A 45 -15.69 10.18 10.78
CA SER A 45 -16.72 9.65 9.88
C SER A 45 -17.00 8.17 10.09
N ARG A 46 -16.12 7.45 10.78
CA ARG A 46 -16.13 5.98 10.96
C ARG A 46 -16.05 5.20 9.64
N LYS A 47 -15.59 5.85 8.57
CA LYS A 47 -15.49 5.24 7.25
C LYS A 47 -14.12 4.62 7.03
N HIS A 48 -14.13 3.54 6.26
CA HIS A 48 -12.92 2.94 5.74
C HIS A 48 -12.69 3.47 4.33
N SER A 49 -11.47 3.87 4.02
CA SER A 49 -11.03 4.13 2.65
C SER A 49 -9.97 3.10 2.25
N CYS A 50 -10.04 2.66 1.00
CA CYS A 50 -9.10 1.71 0.44
C CYS A 50 -8.60 2.25 -0.90
N LEU A 51 -7.28 2.23 -1.07
CA LEU A 51 -6.61 2.53 -2.32
C LEU A 51 -5.80 1.32 -2.74
N ILE A 52 -5.97 0.91 -3.99
CA ILE A 52 -5.28 -0.24 -4.57
C ILE A 52 -4.51 0.24 -5.80
N GLU A 53 -3.22 -0.05 -5.84
CA GLU A 53 -2.37 0.17 -7.00
C GLU A 53 -1.70 -1.12 -7.45
N THR A 54 -1.30 -1.16 -8.72
CA THR A 54 -0.48 -2.25 -9.28
C THR A 54 0.94 -1.77 -9.52
N PHE A 55 1.92 -2.50 -8.99
CA PHE A 55 3.34 -2.31 -9.30
C PHE A 55 3.84 -3.49 -10.13
N ALA A 56 4.37 -3.21 -11.32
CA ALA A 56 4.96 -4.23 -12.17
C ALA A 56 6.48 -4.22 -11.98
N ILE A 57 7.04 -5.34 -11.56
CA ILE A 57 8.49 -5.53 -11.62
C ILE A 57 8.84 -5.78 -13.09
N SER A 58 9.63 -4.90 -13.69
CA SER A 58 10.15 -5.11 -15.04
C SER A 58 11.34 -6.06 -14.92
N THR A 59 11.18 -7.28 -15.44
CA THR A 59 12.24 -8.29 -15.59
C THR A 59 13.25 -7.89 -16.64
#